data_AF-A0A1V5NM04-F1
#
_entry.id   AF-A0A1V5NM04-F1
#
_cell.length_a   1.000
_cell.length_b   1.000
_cell.length_c   1.000
_cell.angle_alpha   90.00
_cell.angle_beta   90.00
_cell.angle_gamma   90.00
#
_symmetry.space_group_name_H-M   'P 1'
#
loop_
_entity.id
_entity.type
_entity.pdbx_description
1 polymer ?
#
loop_
_entity_poly.entity_id
_entity_poly.type
_entity_poly.pdbx_seq_one_letter_code
_entity_poly.pdbx_strand_id
1 'polypeptide(L)'
;MMPVVSADGGESFSDAKLHEAQAVIRLEEEEFEAVILTGKKLFALHDRASFPEMQLTMIRAYLELEDIYECRKLLFEFHSLFAGSRQAAYGILLEALLKSVTGDFAGALKAINAIPESRAASFGGDDTALSLLVTGRCHAALGNPQQARQDWMRALEYAKLPLVKASVLSEQALLDAVDSRREAMESWVAAASALGKGGKTAAYAGMVRSIGLFVAERMEDAVQAAMEACDAFPRCGPAFAWYGHLLCVKGRFAEAQTLLEKMTPGTAAGNRLMEEITSFG
;
A
#
# COMPACT_ATOMS: atom_id res chain seq x y z
N MET A 1 17.64 42.12 40.53
CA MET A 1 16.76 40.93 40.45
C MET A 1 16.18 40.93 39.05
N MET A 2 16.77 40.18 38.12
CA MET A 2 16.23 40.03 36.76
C MET A 2 15.30 38.82 36.75
N PRO A 3 14.15 38.88 36.10
CA PRO A 3 13.29 37.72 35.96
C PRO A 3 13.95 36.74 34.99
N VAL A 4 14.12 35.50 35.45
CA VAL A 4 14.41 34.35 34.60
C VAL A 4 13.15 34.08 33.80
N VAL A 5 13.19 34.34 32.50
CA VAL A 5 12.16 33.87 31.57
C VAL A 5 12.43 32.39 31.35
N SER A 6 11.65 31.53 32.00
CA SER A 6 11.60 30.11 31.69
C SER A 6 11.00 29.92 30.29
N ALA A 7 11.87 29.65 29.32
CA ALA A 7 11.47 29.10 28.03
C ALA A 7 11.31 27.58 28.16
N ASP A 8 10.34 27.12 28.95
CA ASP A 8 10.02 25.69 29.09
C ASP A 8 8.56 25.46 28.72
N GLY A 9 8.35 25.33 27.41
CA GLY A 9 7.14 24.79 26.80
C GLY A 9 7.45 23.78 25.69
N GLY A 10 8.70 23.29 25.64
CA GLY A 10 9.15 22.30 24.67
C GLY A 10 8.84 20.89 25.17
N GLU A 11 8.26 20.07 24.31
CA GLU A 11 8.08 18.64 24.54
C GLU A 11 9.43 17.97 24.85
N SER A 12 9.46 17.07 25.84
CA SER A 12 10.70 16.36 26.16
C SER A 12 11.04 15.33 25.09
N PHE A 13 12.33 15.03 24.89
CA PHE A 13 12.76 14.02 23.91
C PHE A 13 12.14 12.63 24.20
N SER A 14 11.92 12.31 25.48
CA SER A 14 11.26 11.07 25.90
C SER A 14 9.80 11.03 25.47
N ASP A 15 9.08 12.15 25.59
CA ASP A 15 7.69 12.26 25.13
C ASP A 15 7.63 12.16 23.60
N ALA A 16 8.57 12.79 22.89
CA ALA A 16 8.66 12.70 21.44
C ALA A 16 8.88 11.25 20.96
N LYS A 17 9.68 10.45 21.70
CA LYS A 17 9.87 9.02 21.41
C LYS A 17 8.61 8.19 21.68
N LEU A 18 7.81 8.59 22.67
CA LEU A 18 6.51 7.98 22.89
C LEU A 18 5.54 8.29 21.73
N HIS A 19 5.54 9.52 21.22
CA HIS A 19 4.75 9.89 20.05
C HIS A 19 5.18 9.15 18.78
N GLU A 20 6.48 8.93 18.56
CA GLU A 20 6.98 8.07 17.48
C GLU A 20 6.44 6.63 17.59
N ALA A 21 6.51 6.02 18.78
CA ALA A 21 5.96 4.69 19.00
C ALA A 21 4.44 4.62 18.82
N GLN A 22 3.71 5.65 19.27
CA GLN A 22 2.26 5.75 19.07
C GLN A 22 1.89 5.92 17.59
N ALA A 23 2.70 6.64 16.81
CA ALA A 23 2.47 6.79 15.38
C ALA A 23 2.57 5.44 14.64
N VAL A 24 3.47 4.55 15.04
CA VAL A 24 3.53 3.19 14.50
C VAL A 24 2.22 2.44 14.77
N ILE A 25 1.71 2.47 16.00
CA ILE A 25 0.43 1.83 16.34
C ILE A 25 -0.72 2.42 15.51
N ARG A 26 -0.76 3.76 15.38
CA ARG A 26 -1.77 4.44 14.55
C ARG A 26 -1.69 4.06 13.07
N LEU A 27 -0.49 3.80 12.55
CA LEU A 27 -0.30 3.31 11.19
C LEU A 27 -0.92 1.91 11.03
N GLU A 28 -0.72 1.03 12.01
CA GLU A 28 -1.31 -0.32 12.03
C GLU A 28 -2.84 -0.29 12.13
N GLU A 29 -3.40 0.75 12.76
CA GLU A 29 -4.84 1.00 12.85
C GLU A 29 -5.40 1.79 11.66
N GLU A 30 -4.57 2.06 10.64
CA GLU A 30 -4.91 2.83 9.43
C GLU A 30 -5.33 4.29 9.69
N GLU A 31 -4.88 4.89 10.80
CA GLU A 31 -5.08 6.30 11.09
C GLU A 31 -4.03 7.18 10.36
N PHE A 32 -3.92 7.05 9.05
CA PHE A 32 -2.83 7.64 8.25
C PHE A 32 -2.68 9.16 8.41
N GLU A 33 -3.80 9.89 8.42
CA GLU A 33 -3.80 11.36 8.62
C GLU A 33 -3.29 11.73 10.03
N ALA A 34 -3.63 10.95 11.06
CA ALA A 34 -3.16 11.18 12.42
C ALA A 34 -1.64 10.92 12.54
N VAL A 35 -1.12 9.91 11.84
CA VAL A 35 0.32 9.65 11.72
C VAL A 35 1.03 10.85 11.11
N ILE A 36 0.52 11.36 9.98
CA ILE A 36 1.11 12.50 9.28
C ILE A 36 1.11 13.75 10.16
N LEU A 37 -0.01 14.03 10.84
CA LEU A 37 -0.11 15.16 11.75
C LEU A 37 0.88 15.04 12.91
N THR A 38 1.02 13.85 13.49
CA THR A 38 1.95 13.58 14.59
C THR A 38 3.39 13.83 14.15
N GLY A 39 3.80 13.28 13.00
CA GLY A 39 5.16 13.49 12.49
C GLY A 39 5.45 14.94 12.11
N LYS A 40 4.49 15.67 11.53
CA LYS A 40 4.65 17.11 11.26
C LYS A 40 4.88 17.93 12.53
N LYS A 41 4.15 17.62 13.62
CA LYS A 41 4.35 18.27 14.92
C LYS A 41 5.72 17.93 15.51
N LEU A 42 6.08 16.64 15.48
CA LEU A 42 7.36 16.17 15.99
C LEU A 42 8.55 16.81 15.25
N PHE A 43 8.51 16.87 13.91
CA PHE A 43 9.57 17.48 13.10
C PHE A 43 9.58 19.00 13.08
N ALA A 44 8.55 19.66 13.64
CA ALA A 44 8.61 21.10 13.90
C ALA A 44 9.46 21.44 15.13
N LEU A 45 9.64 20.48 16.04
CA LEU A 45 10.32 20.66 17.32
C LEU A 45 11.67 19.93 17.38
N HIS A 46 11.84 18.87 16.61
CA HIS A 46 13.00 18.01 16.68
C HIS A 46 13.63 17.74 15.31
N ASP A 47 14.93 17.47 15.33
CA ASP A 47 15.67 17.06 14.14
C ASP A 47 15.21 15.70 13.62
N ARG A 48 15.01 15.61 12.31
CA ARG A 48 14.46 14.44 11.64
C ARG A 48 15.38 13.22 11.73
N ALA A 49 16.70 13.40 11.73
CA ALA A 49 17.63 12.28 11.82
C ALA A 49 17.54 11.52 13.16
N SER A 50 16.95 12.16 14.18
CA SER A 50 16.75 11.54 15.50
C SER A 50 15.56 10.58 15.57
N PHE A 51 14.69 10.56 14.55
CA PHE A 51 13.43 9.81 14.54
C PHE A 51 13.21 9.06 13.21
N PRO A 52 14.06 8.05 12.90
CA PRO A 52 13.96 7.27 11.68
C PRO A 52 12.63 6.53 11.54
N GLU A 53 12.09 5.99 12.64
CA GLU A 53 10.83 5.22 12.60
C GLU A 53 9.66 6.14 12.27
N MET A 54 9.61 7.34 12.85
CA MET A 54 8.60 8.34 12.49
C MET A 54 8.66 8.68 11.01
N GLN A 55 9.87 8.84 10.43
CA GLN A 55 10.01 9.12 8.99
C GLN A 55 9.49 7.96 8.13
N LEU A 56 9.88 6.71 8.42
CA LEU A 56 9.38 5.52 7.71
C LEU A 56 7.85 5.40 7.84
N THR A 57 7.32 5.68 9.03
CA THR A 57 5.88 5.62 9.32
C THR A 57 5.10 6.67 8.52
N MET A 58 5.63 7.90 8.42
CA MET A 58 5.04 8.94 7.58
C MET A 58 5.10 8.60 6.09
N ILE A 59 6.25 8.11 5.60
CA ILE A 59 6.40 7.67 4.21
C ILE A 59 5.36 6.60 3.90
N ARG A 60 5.19 5.63 4.80
CA ARG A 60 4.20 4.57 4.62
C ARG A 60 2.78 5.12 4.63
N ALA A 61 2.42 6.02 5.55
CA ALA A 61 1.10 6.65 5.58
C ALA A 61 0.79 7.42 4.29
N TYR A 62 1.74 8.19 3.76
CA TYR A 62 1.58 8.88 2.49
C TYR A 62 1.44 7.92 1.31
N LEU A 63 2.20 6.82 1.30
CA LEU A 63 2.04 5.77 0.29
C LEU A 63 0.65 5.13 0.36
N GLU A 64 0.14 4.87 1.56
CA GLU A 64 -1.21 4.30 1.73
C GLU A 64 -2.33 5.29 1.39
N LEU A 65 -2.10 6.59 1.52
CA LEU A 65 -2.99 7.64 1.03
C LEU A 65 -2.77 7.97 -0.46
N GLU A 66 -1.89 7.23 -1.13
CA GLU A 66 -1.46 7.44 -2.51
C GLU A 66 -0.99 8.88 -2.81
N ASP A 67 -0.45 9.58 -1.81
CA ASP A 67 0.23 10.86 -2.02
C ASP A 67 1.65 10.61 -2.54
N ILE A 68 1.73 10.33 -3.83
CA ILE A 68 2.98 9.97 -4.52
C ILE A 68 4.01 11.09 -4.42
N TYR A 69 3.57 12.34 -4.43
CA TYR A 69 4.47 13.49 -4.39
C TYR A 69 5.16 13.62 -3.03
N GLU A 70 4.40 13.66 -1.93
CA GLU A 70 5.01 13.76 -0.60
C GLU A 70 5.79 12.48 -0.24
N CYS A 71 5.33 11.30 -0.68
CA CYS A 71 6.06 10.05 -0.50
C CYS A 71 7.45 10.10 -1.16
N ARG A 72 7.56 10.55 -2.43
CA ARG A 72 8.85 10.69 -3.13
C ARG A 72 9.79 11.67 -2.44
N LYS A 73 9.24 12.81 -2.02
CA LYS A 73 9.99 13.86 -1.32
C LYS A 73 10.58 13.35 0.00
N LEU A 74 9.76 12.68 0.82
CA LEU A 74 10.21 12.12 2.08
C LEU A 74 11.19 10.95 1.90
N LEU A 75 11.01 10.11 0.88
CA LEU A 75 11.99 9.06 0.56
C LEU A 75 13.34 9.65 0.17
N PHE A 76 13.36 10.67 -0.69
CA PHE A 76 14.60 11.34 -1.08
C PHE A 76 15.36 11.91 0.13
N GLU A 77 14.62 12.56 1.03
CA GLU A 77 15.17 13.08 2.28
C GLU A 77 15.68 11.95 3.19
N PHE A 78 14.90 10.89 3.36
CA PHE A 78 15.27 9.74 4.18
C PHE A 78 16.55 9.07 3.69
N HIS A 79 16.68 8.83 2.38
CA HIS A 79 17.89 8.26 1.79
C HIS A 79 19.12 9.16 2.01
N SER A 80 18.93 10.48 1.98
CA SER A 80 20.00 11.44 2.23
C SER A 80 20.46 11.42 3.69
N LEU A 81 19.52 11.35 4.65
CA LEU A 81 19.81 11.36 6.08
C LEU A 81 20.39 10.03 6.60
N PHE A 82 19.91 8.91 6.06
CA PHE A 82 20.20 7.58 6.60
C PHE A 82 21.09 6.74 5.68
N ALA A 83 21.77 7.36 4.73
CA ALA A 83 22.75 6.71 3.85
C ALA A 83 23.76 5.90 4.69
N GLY A 84 23.88 4.60 4.39
CA GLY A 84 24.81 3.69 5.09
C GLY A 84 24.38 3.25 6.49
N SER A 85 23.23 3.71 7.00
CA SER A 85 22.69 3.24 8.28
C SER A 85 22.03 1.86 8.16
N ARG A 86 21.56 1.29 9.28
CA ARG A 86 20.78 0.05 9.25
C ARG A 86 19.38 0.28 8.67
N GLN A 87 18.86 1.50 8.85
CA GLN A 87 17.54 1.94 8.44
C GLN A 87 17.42 2.14 6.93
N ALA A 88 18.56 2.29 6.23
CA ALA A 88 18.61 2.46 4.78
C ALA A 88 17.83 1.37 4.02
N ALA A 89 17.87 0.12 4.50
CA ALA A 89 17.16 -1.00 3.86
C ALA A 89 15.63 -0.83 3.86
N TYR A 90 15.07 -0.25 4.92
CA TYR A 90 13.62 0.01 5.01
C TYR A 90 13.21 1.15 4.07
N GLY A 91 14.04 2.18 3.93
CA GLY A 91 13.85 3.22 2.92
C GLY A 91 13.82 2.64 1.51
N ILE A 92 14.76 1.74 1.18
CA ILE A 92 14.82 1.07 -0.13
C ILE A 92 13.57 0.19 -0.36
N LEU A 93 13.10 -0.52 0.68
CA LEU A 93 11.87 -1.30 0.60
C LEU A 93 10.64 -0.43 0.29
N LEU A 94 10.50 0.72 0.96
CA LEU A 94 9.40 1.66 0.71
C LEU A 94 9.53 2.34 -0.66
N GLU A 95 10.75 2.62 -1.14
CA GLU A 95 10.99 3.08 -2.51
C GLU A 95 10.53 2.02 -3.53
N ALA A 96 10.90 0.76 -3.32
CA ALA A 96 10.48 -0.33 -4.20
C ALA A 96 8.95 -0.53 -4.19
N LEU A 97 8.32 -0.39 -3.02
CA LEU A 97 6.86 -0.42 -2.90
C LEU A 97 6.22 0.71 -3.70
N LEU A 98 6.70 1.95 -3.55
CA LEU A 98 6.22 3.09 -4.32
C LEU A 98 6.37 2.88 -5.83
N LYS A 99 7.51 2.36 -6.27
CA LYS A 99 7.76 2.04 -7.68
C LYS A 99 6.79 0.99 -8.20
N SER A 100 6.51 -0.06 -7.42
CA SER A 100 5.51 -1.06 -7.80
C SER A 100 4.10 -0.48 -7.90
N VAL A 101 3.72 0.47 -7.03
CA VAL A 101 2.42 1.16 -7.06
C VAL A 101 2.31 2.10 -8.27
N THR A 102 3.41 2.72 -8.68
CA THR A 102 3.47 3.65 -9.82
C THR A 102 3.76 2.98 -11.16
N GLY A 103 3.92 1.65 -11.17
CA GLY A 103 4.14 0.86 -12.40
C GLY A 103 5.58 0.80 -12.89
N ASP A 104 6.55 1.37 -12.15
CA ASP A 104 7.98 1.20 -12.41
C ASP A 104 8.46 -0.16 -11.86
N PHE A 105 7.95 -1.26 -12.43
CA PHE A 105 8.23 -2.62 -11.95
C PHE A 105 9.72 -3.02 -12.11
N ALA A 106 10.36 -2.57 -13.18
CA ALA A 106 11.80 -2.82 -13.38
C ALA A 106 12.65 -2.07 -12.34
N GLY A 107 12.32 -0.82 -12.05
CA GLY A 107 12.96 -0.04 -11.00
C GLY A 107 12.69 -0.61 -9.60
N ALA A 108 11.47 -1.09 -9.34
CA ALA A 108 11.09 -1.73 -8.07
C ALA A 108 11.92 -2.99 -7.82
N LEU A 109 12.03 -3.86 -8.84
CA LEU A 109 12.82 -5.08 -8.75
C LEU A 109 14.32 -4.77 -8.56
N LYS A 110 14.84 -3.76 -9.27
CA LYS A 110 16.22 -3.28 -9.09
C LYS A 110 16.45 -2.78 -7.66
N ALA A 111 15.51 -2.03 -7.09
CA ALA A 111 15.60 -1.50 -5.73
C ALA A 111 15.60 -2.64 -4.69
N ILE A 112 14.67 -3.60 -4.78
CA ILE A 112 14.66 -4.75 -3.86
C ILE A 112 15.95 -5.55 -3.93
N ASN A 113 16.44 -5.84 -5.14
CA ASN A 113 17.67 -6.62 -5.31
C ASN A 113 18.94 -5.87 -4.84
N ALA A 114 18.85 -4.56 -4.61
CA ALA A 114 19.95 -3.79 -4.04
C ALA A 114 20.01 -3.87 -2.50
N ILE A 115 18.98 -4.43 -1.84
CA ILE A 115 18.99 -4.63 -0.38
C ILE A 115 19.97 -5.78 -0.05
N PRO A 116 21.02 -5.54 0.75
CA PRO A 116 21.94 -6.61 1.13
C PRO A 116 21.22 -7.72 1.91
N GLU A 117 21.55 -8.98 1.64
CA GLU A 117 20.92 -10.13 2.29
C GLU A 117 21.01 -10.06 3.82
N SER A 118 22.14 -9.58 4.36
CA SER A 118 22.33 -9.37 5.80
C SER A 118 21.37 -8.33 6.41
N ARG A 119 20.87 -7.40 5.60
CA ARG A 119 19.84 -6.42 6.00
C ARG A 119 18.44 -7.00 5.81
N ALA A 120 18.20 -7.69 4.71
CA ALA A 120 16.92 -8.37 4.47
C ALA A 120 16.61 -9.39 5.58
N ALA A 121 17.62 -10.09 6.10
CA ALA A 121 17.47 -11.02 7.23
C ALA A 121 17.03 -10.35 8.54
N SER A 122 17.13 -9.02 8.66
CA SER A 122 16.68 -8.26 9.84
C SER A 122 15.25 -7.72 9.73
N PHE A 123 14.58 -7.95 8.60
CA PHE A 123 13.20 -7.54 8.39
C PHE A 123 12.24 -8.26 9.35
N GLY A 124 11.24 -7.52 9.83
CA GLY A 124 10.11 -8.10 10.53
C GLY A 124 9.23 -8.94 9.59
N GLY A 125 8.20 -9.56 10.15
CA GLY A 125 7.22 -10.33 9.36
C GLY A 125 6.56 -9.48 8.28
N ASP A 126 6.00 -8.33 8.64
CA ASP A 126 5.33 -7.46 7.67
C ASP A 126 6.29 -6.85 6.64
N ASP A 127 7.51 -6.46 7.02
CA ASP A 127 8.52 -5.99 6.06
C ASP A 127 8.90 -7.08 5.03
N THR A 128 9.04 -8.32 5.50
CA THR A 128 9.28 -9.48 4.63
C THR A 128 8.10 -9.71 3.70
N ALA A 129 6.87 -9.63 4.23
CA ALA A 129 5.66 -9.76 3.44
C ALA A 129 5.52 -8.65 2.38
N LEU A 130 5.93 -7.43 2.70
CA LEU A 130 5.95 -6.30 1.76
C LEU A 130 6.99 -6.48 0.66
N SER A 131 8.18 -6.97 1.01
CA SER A 131 9.21 -7.31 0.03
C SER A 131 8.70 -8.37 -0.96
N LEU A 132 8.01 -9.40 -0.45
CA LEU A 132 7.38 -10.45 -1.25
C LEU A 132 6.19 -9.94 -2.07
N LEU A 133 5.39 -9.01 -1.53
CA LEU A 133 4.33 -8.34 -2.29
C LEU A 133 4.89 -7.60 -3.51
N VAL A 134 5.95 -6.82 -3.31
CA VAL A 134 6.60 -6.04 -4.38
C VAL A 134 7.22 -6.95 -5.43
N THR A 135 7.99 -7.96 -5.02
CA THR A 135 8.56 -8.94 -5.97
C THR A 135 7.47 -9.67 -6.74
N GLY A 136 6.40 -10.11 -6.07
CA GLY A 136 5.28 -10.75 -6.74
C GLY A 136 4.58 -9.85 -7.76
N ARG A 137 4.38 -8.55 -7.44
CA ARG A 137 3.89 -7.55 -8.41
C ARG A 137 4.80 -7.42 -9.62
N CYS A 138 6.10 -7.35 -9.39
CA CYS A 138 7.09 -7.26 -10.48
C CYS A 138 7.06 -8.52 -11.35
N HIS A 139 7.03 -9.71 -10.75
CA HIS A 139 6.94 -10.97 -11.49
C HIS A 139 5.65 -11.07 -12.30
N ALA A 140 4.51 -10.67 -11.75
CA ALA A 140 3.24 -10.65 -12.49
C ALA A 140 3.32 -9.70 -13.70
N ALA A 141 3.80 -8.48 -13.50
CA ALA A 141 3.95 -7.49 -14.58
C ALA A 141 4.96 -7.90 -15.67
N LEU A 142 5.99 -8.66 -15.30
CA LEU A 142 7.03 -9.16 -16.20
C LEU A 142 6.71 -10.54 -16.81
N GLY A 143 5.45 -10.99 -16.72
CA GLY A 143 5.00 -12.22 -17.37
C GLY A 143 5.42 -13.52 -16.67
N ASN A 144 5.70 -13.48 -15.37
CA ASN A 144 6.06 -14.63 -14.53
C ASN A 144 4.99 -14.93 -13.46
N PRO A 145 3.75 -15.29 -13.84
CA PRO A 145 2.62 -15.38 -12.92
C PRO A 145 2.72 -16.56 -11.93
N GLN A 146 3.49 -17.62 -12.23
CA GLN A 146 3.74 -18.70 -11.26
C GLN A 146 4.64 -18.22 -10.12
N GLN A 147 5.70 -17.47 -10.43
CA GLN A 147 6.61 -16.91 -9.42
C GLN A 147 5.87 -15.90 -8.54
N ALA A 148 5.05 -15.03 -9.16
CA ALA A 148 4.23 -14.07 -8.43
C ALA A 148 3.35 -14.73 -7.35
N ARG A 149 2.70 -15.84 -7.68
CA ARG A 149 1.90 -16.61 -6.72
C ARG A 149 2.73 -17.20 -5.60
N GLN A 150 3.89 -17.76 -5.91
CA GLN A 150 4.77 -18.33 -4.89
C GLN A 150 5.21 -17.25 -3.89
N ASP A 151 5.58 -16.06 -4.40
CA ASP A 151 5.98 -14.95 -3.55
C ASP A 151 4.80 -14.45 -2.71
N TRP A 152 3.61 -14.32 -3.27
CA TRP A 152 2.42 -13.89 -2.53
C TRP A 152 1.92 -14.93 -1.52
N MET A 153 2.02 -16.23 -1.82
CA MET A 153 1.69 -17.28 -0.83
C MET A 153 2.63 -17.18 0.36
N ARG A 154 3.94 -17.02 0.11
CA ARG A 154 4.92 -16.78 1.18
C ARG A 154 4.66 -15.47 1.92
N ALA A 155 4.27 -14.40 1.21
CA ALA A 155 3.94 -13.12 1.84
C ALA A 155 2.83 -13.27 2.89
N LEU A 156 1.80 -14.08 2.61
CA LEU A 156 0.71 -14.36 3.55
C LEU A 156 1.17 -15.10 4.82
N GLU A 157 2.23 -15.92 4.74
CA GLU A 157 2.82 -16.60 5.89
C GLU A 157 3.50 -15.63 6.86
N TYR A 158 4.10 -14.55 6.33
CA TYR A 158 4.82 -13.55 7.12
C TYR A 158 3.95 -12.37 7.58
N ALA A 159 2.93 -12.01 6.80
CA ALA A 159 2.08 -10.85 7.07
C ALA A 159 1.33 -11.03 8.40
N LYS A 160 1.38 -10.03 9.26
CA LYS A 160 0.60 -9.97 10.50
C LYS A 160 -0.46 -8.88 10.41
N LEU A 161 -0.14 -7.76 9.77
CA LEU A 161 -1.05 -6.63 9.61
C LEU A 161 -2.19 -6.97 8.63
N PRO A 162 -3.46 -6.67 8.99
CA PRO A 162 -4.60 -6.90 8.11
C PRO A 162 -4.44 -6.24 6.73
N LEU A 163 -3.92 -5.01 6.69
CA LEU A 163 -3.72 -4.27 5.44
C LEU A 163 -2.76 -4.99 4.48
N VAL A 164 -1.66 -5.52 4.99
CA VAL A 164 -0.68 -6.25 4.18
C VAL A 164 -1.30 -7.54 3.64
N LYS A 165 -2.02 -8.28 4.49
CA LYS A 165 -2.76 -9.48 4.06
C LYS A 165 -3.81 -9.16 3.00
N ALA A 166 -4.60 -8.13 3.21
CA ALA A 166 -5.66 -7.73 2.28
C ALA A 166 -5.08 -7.33 0.92
N SER A 167 -3.99 -6.56 0.92
CA SER A 167 -3.30 -6.19 -0.31
C SER A 167 -2.78 -7.42 -1.06
N VAL A 168 -2.12 -8.36 -0.38
CA VAL A 168 -1.63 -9.60 -1.01
C VAL A 168 -2.77 -10.47 -1.56
N LEU A 169 -3.85 -10.64 -0.78
CA LEU A 169 -5.03 -11.39 -1.22
C LEU A 169 -5.70 -10.77 -2.46
N SER A 170 -5.74 -9.43 -2.54
CA SER A 170 -6.29 -8.74 -3.71
C SER A 170 -5.50 -9.00 -4.99
N GLU A 171 -4.17 -9.05 -4.91
CA GLU A 171 -3.30 -9.37 -6.05
C GLU A 171 -3.45 -10.84 -6.47
N GLN A 172 -3.51 -11.76 -5.50
CA GLN A 172 -3.77 -13.19 -5.76
C GLN A 172 -5.12 -13.40 -6.46
N ALA A 173 -6.19 -12.83 -5.90
CA ALA A 173 -7.53 -12.95 -6.44
C ALA A 173 -7.61 -12.39 -7.87
N LEU A 174 -7.00 -11.23 -8.10
CA LEU A 174 -7.01 -10.60 -9.42
C LEU A 174 -6.25 -11.45 -10.45
N LEU A 175 -5.07 -11.96 -10.09
CA LEU A 175 -4.28 -12.81 -10.99
C LEU A 175 -4.99 -14.14 -11.29
N ASP A 176 -5.63 -14.75 -10.30
CA ASP A 176 -6.39 -15.98 -10.49
C ASP A 176 -7.66 -15.77 -11.32
N ALA A 177 -8.32 -14.62 -11.20
CA ALA A 177 -9.44 -14.27 -12.06
C ALA A 177 -9.01 -14.11 -13.53
N VAL A 178 -7.89 -13.43 -13.79
CA VAL A 178 -7.32 -13.27 -15.14
C VAL A 178 -6.92 -14.62 -15.74
N ASP A 179 -6.28 -15.49 -14.95
CA ASP A 179 -5.88 -16.83 -15.40
C ASP A 179 -7.05 -17.85 -15.40
N SER A 180 -8.29 -17.41 -15.12
CA SER A 180 -9.48 -18.28 -15.03
C SER A 180 -9.36 -19.44 -14.02
N ARG A 181 -8.57 -19.26 -12.96
CA ARG A 181 -8.42 -20.24 -11.87
C ARG A 181 -9.45 -20.00 -10.78
N ARG A 182 -10.52 -20.79 -10.82
CA ARG A 182 -11.65 -20.61 -9.89
C ARG A 182 -11.47 -21.31 -8.55
N GLU A 183 -10.63 -22.35 -8.48
CA GLU A 183 -10.52 -23.26 -7.34
C GLU A 183 -10.10 -22.59 -6.04
N ALA A 184 -9.19 -21.61 -6.09
CA ALA A 184 -8.68 -20.93 -4.90
C ALA A 184 -9.54 -19.72 -4.48
N MET A 185 -10.49 -19.29 -5.31
CA MET A 185 -11.20 -18.03 -5.13
C MET A 185 -12.03 -18.00 -3.84
N GLU A 186 -12.70 -19.10 -3.50
CA GLU A 186 -13.47 -19.21 -2.26
C GLU A 186 -12.56 -19.06 -1.02
N SER A 187 -11.34 -19.60 -1.08
CA SER A 187 -10.36 -19.47 0.00
C SER A 187 -9.89 -18.02 0.16
N TRP A 188 -9.63 -17.32 -0.95
CA TRP A 188 -9.26 -15.91 -0.93
C TRP A 188 -10.36 -15.02 -0.37
N VAL A 189 -11.61 -15.23 -0.80
CA VAL A 189 -12.77 -14.49 -0.28
C VAL A 189 -12.99 -14.75 1.20
N ALA A 190 -12.90 -16.00 1.65
CA ALA A 190 -13.04 -16.35 3.06
C ALA A 190 -11.93 -15.72 3.91
N ALA A 191 -10.68 -15.80 3.45
CA ALA A 191 -9.53 -15.21 4.13
C ALA A 191 -9.66 -13.69 4.24
N ALA A 192 -10.06 -13.02 3.15
CA ALA A 192 -10.25 -11.56 3.12
C ALA A 192 -11.41 -11.12 4.02
N SER A 193 -12.51 -11.87 4.06
CA SER A 193 -13.69 -11.58 4.90
C SER A 193 -13.41 -11.73 6.39
N ALA A 194 -12.40 -12.52 6.75
CA ALA A 194 -11.95 -12.69 8.13
C ALA A 194 -11.00 -11.57 8.60
N LEU A 195 -10.56 -10.68 7.70
CA LEU A 195 -9.72 -9.55 8.05
C LEU A 195 -10.58 -8.47 8.74
N GLY A 196 -10.16 -8.07 9.93
CA GLY A 196 -10.73 -6.91 10.63
C GLY A 196 -10.00 -5.61 10.29
N LYS A 197 -10.45 -4.53 10.94
CA LYS A 197 -9.91 -3.15 11.09
C LYS A 197 -9.37 -2.44 9.83
N GLY A 198 -9.74 -1.16 9.72
CA GLY A 198 -9.17 -0.21 8.78
C GLY A 198 -10.00 -0.04 7.51
N GLY A 199 -10.12 1.19 7.03
CA GLY A 199 -10.90 1.50 5.83
C GLY A 199 -10.26 0.91 4.57
N LYS A 200 -8.94 0.99 4.44
CA LYS A 200 -8.21 0.49 3.27
C LYS A 200 -8.13 -1.04 3.26
N THR A 201 -7.97 -1.68 4.43
CA THR A 201 -8.16 -3.14 4.55
C THR A 201 -9.57 -3.54 4.07
N ALA A 202 -10.61 -2.85 4.52
CA ALA A 202 -11.98 -3.13 4.10
C ALA A 202 -12.18 -2.93 2.58
N ALA A 203 -11.56 -1.91 1.99
CA ALA A 203 -11.57 -1.70 0.54
C ALA A 203 -10.94 -2.86 -0.23
N TYR A 204 -9.75 -3.33 0.17
CA TYR A 204 -9.12 -4.51 -0.45
C TYR A 204 -9.95 -5.79 -0.25
N ALA A 205 -10.50 -6.01 0.94
CA ALA A 205 -11.35 -7.17 1.20
C ALA A 205 -12.64 -7.14 0.36
N GLY A 206 -13.26 -5.97 0.22
CA GLY A 206 -14.41 -5.75 -0.66
C GLY A 206 -14.08 -6.00 -2.14
N MET A 207 -12.89 -5.57 -2.58
CA MET A 207 -12.38 -5.88 -3.92
C MET A 207 -12.23 -7.40 -4.13
N VAL A 208 -11.63 -8.13 -3.19
CA VAL A 208 -11.51 -9.61 -3.27
C VAL A 208 -12.89 -10.27 -3.36
N ARG A 209 -13.85 -9.83 -2.53
CA ARG A 209 -15.24 -10.31 -2.58
C ARG A 209 -15.87 -10.07 -3.95
N SER A 210 -15.67 -8.87 -4.52
CA SER A 210 -16.17 -8.52 -5.85
C SER A 210 -15.56 -9.40 -6.95
N ILE A 211 -14.26 -9.66 -6.91
CA ILE A 211 -13.58 -10.59 -7.83
C ILE A 211 -14.19 -11.98 -7.73
N GLY A 212 -14.44 -12.48 -6.52
CA GLY A 212 -15.09 -13.77 -6.32
C GLY A 212 -16.49 -13.85 -6.92
N LEU A 213 -17.30 -12.80 -6.76
CA LEU A 213 -18.63 -12.71 -7.37
C LEU A 213 -18.56 -12.66 -8.90
N PHE A 214 -17.59 -11.94 -9.46
CA PHE A 214 -17.36 -11.89 -10.90
C PHE A 214 -17.00 -13.27 -11.46
N VAL A 215 -16.08 -13.99 -10.81
CA VAL A 215 -15.70 -15.36 -11.19
C VAL A 215 -16.86 -16.35 -11.07
N ALA A 216 -17.78 -16.12 -10.12
CA ALA A 216 -19.03 -16.86 -9.99
C ALA A 216 -20.14 -16.40 -10.96
N GLU A 217 -19.81 -15.55 -11.94
CA GLU A 217 -20.72 -15.05 -12.98
C GLU A 217 -21.89 -14.22 -12.43
N ARG A 218 -21.73 -13.68 -11.21
CA ARG A 218 -22.71 -12.80 -10.54
C ARG A 218 -22.35 -11.34 -10.76
N MET A 219 -22.41 -10.90 -12.02
CA MET A 219 -21.92 -9.59 -12.46
C MET A 219 -22.52 -8.39 -11.69
N GLU A 220 -23.84 -8.35 -11.48
CA GLU A 220 -24.47 -7.23 -10.76
C GLU A 220 -24.02 -7.14 -9.30
N ASP A 221 -23.91 -8.30 -8.64
CA ASP A 221 -23.42 -8.37 -7.26
C ASP A 221 -21.94 -7.99 -7.18
N ALA A 222 -21.14 -8.38 -8.18
CA ALA A 222 -19.73 -8.00 -8.27
C ALA A 222 -19.56 -6.48 -8.39
N VAL A 223 -20.35 -5.84 -9.28
CA VAL A 223 -20.38 -4.39 -9.46
C VAL A 223 -20.75 -3.67 -8.16
N GLN A 224 -21.80 -4.14 -7.49
CA GLN A 224 -22.25 -3.58 -6.20
C GLN A 224 -21.15 -3.71 -5.13
N ALA A 225 -20.52 -4.88 -5.01
CA ALA A 225 -19.43 -5.10 -4.06
C ALA A 225 -18.18 -4.26 -4.37
N ALA A 226 -17.88 -4.00 -5.65
CA ALA A 226 -16.75 -3.15 -6.05
C ALA A 226 -17.00 -1.68 -5.70
N MET A 227 -18.25 -1.21 -5.86
CA MET A 227 -18.65 0.13 -5.44
C MET A 227 -18.53 0.29 -3.91
N GLU A 228 -19.04 -0.67 -3.13
CA GLU A 228 -18.90 -0.70 -1.67
C GLU A 228 -17.43 -0.68 -1.23
N ALA A 229 -16.55 -1.37 -1.95
CA ALA A 229 -15.11 -1.36 -1.70
C ALA A 229 -14.48 0.03 -1.92
N CYS A 230 -14.93 0.76 -2.95
CA CYS A 230 -14.47 2.13 -3.20
C CYS A 230 -14.95 3.11 -2.12
N ASP A 231 -16.18 2.93 -1.62
CA ASP A 231 -16.76 3.75 -0.56
C ASP A 231 -16.08 3.53 0.80
N ALA A 232 -15.60 2.30 1.06
CA ALA A 232 -14.88 1.97 2.29
C ALA A 232 -13.57 2.77 2.45
N PHE A 233 -12.89 3.09 1.35
CA PHE A 233 -11.71 3.95 1.37
C PHE A 233 -11.52 4.71 0.04
N PRO A 234 -11.83 6.02 -0.01
CA PRO A 234 -11.79 6.82 -1.24
C PRO A 234 -10.43 7.01 -1.91
N ARG A 235 -9.36 6.44 -1.37
CA ARG A 235 -7.99 6.48 -1.92
C ARG A 235 -7.37 5.09 -2.04
N CYS A 236 -8.16 4.16 -2.58
CA CYS A 236 -7.70 2.81 -2.90
C CYS A 236 -7.71 2.60 -4.41
N GLY A 237 -6.63 2.99 -5.09
CA GLY A 237 -6.49 2.89 -6.53
C GLY A 237 -6.81 1.50 -7.10
N PRO A 238 -6.31 0.39 -6.50
CA PRO A 238 -6.66 -0.95 -6.96
C PRO A 238 -8.16 -1.27 -6.93
N ALA A 239 -8.88 -0.84 -5.88
CA ALA A 239 -10.33 -1.05 -5.79
C ALA A 239 -11.08 -0.25 -6.86
N PHE A 240 -10.67 0.99 -7.10
CA PHE A 240 -11.24 1.84 -8.16
C PHE A 240 -10.96 1.28 -9.55
N ALA A 241 -9.75 0.80 -9.81
CA ALA A 241 -9.40 0.16 -11.08
C ALA A 241 -10.24 -1.09 -11.32
N TRP A 242 -10.44 -1.93 -10.29
CA TRP A 242 -11.29 -3.11 -10.39
C TRP A 242 -12.76 -2.76 -10.65
N TYR A 243 -13.29 -1.74 -9.96
CA TYR A 243 -14.65 -1.28 -10.23
C TYR A 243 -14.77 -0.74 -11.67
N GLY A 244 -13.80 0.05 -12.12
CA GLY A 244 -13.72 0.55 -13.49
C GLY A 244 -13.66 -0.57 -14.53
N HIS A 245 -12.90 -1.64 -14.26
CA HIS A 245 -12.85 -2.83 -15.10
C HIS A 245 -14.24 -3.45 -15.29
N LEU A 246 -14.98 -3.67 -14.20
CA LEU A 246 -16.34 -4.22 -14.27
C LEU A 246 -17.30 -3.30 -15.05
N LEU A 247 -17.15 -1.99 -14.93
CA LEU A 247 -17.92 -1.03 -15.74
C LEU A 247 -17.58 -1.13 -17.23
N CYS A 248 -16.31 -1.27 -17.58
CA CYS A 248 -15.87 -1.46 -18.97
C CYS A 248 -16.43 -2.76 -19.54
N VAL A 249 -16.40 -3.87 -18.80
CA VAL A 249 -17.01 -5.15 -19.20
C VAL A 249 -18.51 -5.01 -19.47
N LYS A 250 -19.20 -4.11 -18.75
CA LYS A 250 -20.62 -3.77 -18.97
C LYS A 250 -20.87 -2.70 -20.04
N GLY A 251 -19.84 -2.21 -20.72
CA GLY A 251 -19.95 -1.12 -21.71
C GLY A 251 -20.25 0.26 -21.11
N ARG A 252 -20.06 0.45 -19.79
CA ARG A 252 -20.33 1.70 -19.06
C ARG A 252 -19.09 2.59 -19.01
N PHE A 253 -18.49 2.88 -20.17
CA PHE A 253 -17.19 3.57 -20.27
C PHE A 253 -17.18 4.98 -19.69
N ALA A 254 -18.27 5.75 -19.82
CA ALA A 254 -18.36 7.10 -19.26
C ALA A 254 -18.27 7.10 -17.72
N GLU A 255 -18.79 6.06 -17.08
CA GLU A 255 -18.73 5.91 -15.62
C GLU A 255 -17.34 5.43 -15.18
N ALA A 256 -16.71 4.53 -15.95
CA ALA A 256 -15.32 4.14 -15.74
C ALA A 256 -14.36 5.36 -15.86
N GLN A 257 -14.60 6.25 -16.83
CA GLN A 257 -13.85 7.50 -16.98
C GLN A 257 -14.02 8.42 -15.76
N THR A 258 -15.25 8.54 -15.23
CA THR A 258 -15.52 9.31 -14.01
C THR A 258 -14.80 8.73 -12.78
N LEU A 259 -14.60 7.41 -12.72
CA LEU A 259 -13.80 6.79 -11.67
C LEU A 259 -12.31 7.11 -11.84
N LEU A 260 -11.79 7.02 -13.07
CA LEU A 260 -10.39 7.33 -13.37
C LEU A 260 -10.00 8.75 -12.94
N GLU A 261 -10.90 9.72 -13.11
CA GLU A 261 -10.71 11.11 -12.68
C GLU A 261 -10.55 11.27 -11.16
N LYS A 262 -11.04 10.32 -10.36
CA LYS A 262 -10.89 10.30 -8.90
C LYS A 262 -9.60 9.61 -8.44
N MET A 263 -8.92 8.90 -9.33
CA MET A 263 -7.72 8.14 -9.00
C MET A 263 -6.48 9.02 -8.98
N THR A 264 -5.50 8.62 -8.18
CA THR A 264 -4.19 9.25 -8.15
C THR A 264 -3.48 9.09 -9.50
N PRO A 265 -3.08 10.19 -10.18
CA PRO A 265 -2.36 10.12 -11.44
C PRO A 265 -1.02 9.40 -11.33
N GLY A 266 -0.63 8.66 -12.37
CA GLY A 266 0.66 7.97 -12.44
C GLY A 266 0.76 6.72 -11.57
N THR A 267 -0.37 6.17 -11.12
CA THR A 267 -0.45 4.84 -10.51
C THR A 267 -0.63 3.76 -11.56
N ALA A 268 -0.10 2.56 -11.32
CA ALA A 268 -0.27 1.41 -12.20
C ALA A 268 -1.76 1.05 -12.37
N ALA A 269 -2.53 1.16 -11.29
CA ALA A 269 -3.98 0.93 -11.29
C ALA A 269 -4.71 1.92 -12.21
N GLY A 270 -4.38 3.21 -12.15
CA GLY A 270 -4.95 4.23 -13.02
C GLY A 270 -4.57 4.03 -14.49
N ASN A 271 -3.31 3.70 -14.76
CA ASN A 271 -2.83 3.43 -16.12
C ASN A 271 -3.57 2.23 -16.74
N ARG A 272 -3.76 1.14 -15.97
CA ARG A 272 -4.51 -0.03 -16.42
C ARG A 272 -5.95 0.32 -16.79
N LEU A 273 -6.65 1.08 -15.93
CA LEU A 273 -8.03 1.47 -16.23
C LEU A 273 -8.11 2.37 -17.48
N MET A 274 -7.15 3.29 -17.64
CA MET A 274 -7.05 4.13 -18.83
C MET A 274 -6.85 3.29 -20.11
N GLU A 275 -5.97 2.29 -20.07
CA GLU A 275 -5.75 1.36 -21.18
C GLU A 275 -7.03 0.57 -21.52
N GLU A 276 -7.77 0.11 -20.52
CA GLU A 276 -9.04 -0.60 -20.75
C GLU A 276 -10.10 0.30 -21.39
N ILE A 277 -10.30 1.51 -20.87
CA ILE A 277 -11.28 2.46 -21.42
C ILE A 277 -10.95 2.78 -22.88
N THR A 278 -9.67 2.96 -23.21
CA THR A 278 -9.22 3.32 -24.56
C THR A 278 -9.15 2.14 -25.52
N SER A 279 -9.02 0.91 -25.02
CA SER A 279 -8.98 -0.31 -25.85
C SER A 279 -10.37 -0.85 -26.17
N PHE A 280 -11.35 -0.64 -25.28
CA PHE A 280 -12.72 -1.13 -25.44
C PHE A 280 -13.71 -0.07 -25.93
N GLY A 281 -13.44 1.21 -25.70
CA GLY A 281 -14.28 2.35 -26.13
C GLY A 281 -13.99 2.80 -27.56
#